data_AF-A0A356B0W3-F1
#
_entry.id   AF-A0A356B0W3-F1
#
_cell.length_a   1.000
_cell.length_b   1.000
_cell.length_c   1.000
_cell.angle_alpha   90.00
_cell.angle_beta   90.00
_cell.angle_gamma   90.00
#
_symmetry.space_group_name_H-M   'P 1'
#
loop_
_entity.id
_entity.type
_entity.pdbx_description
1 polymer ?
#
loop_
_entity_poly.entity_id
_entity_poly.type
_entity_poly.pdbx_seq_one_letter_code
_entity_poly.pdbx_strand_id
1 'polypeptide(L)'
;MMWFRKYLLMGEDIMRNMIVGKESFICEDTNCYTLEYHILVTGCKGDLVNPVYGFEVKKKMQDIELESVKIEEYTGDEDEIKRLVSLLKNNIVTPVSVFEVIQDLRSA
;
A
#
# COMPACT_ATOMS: atom_id res chain seq x y z
N MET A 1 15.40 21.73 -42.96
CA MET A 1 15.61 22.39 -41.65
C MET A 1 14.30 22.24 -40.89
N MET A 2 14.26 21.37 -39.86
CA MET A 2 13.96 21.70 -38.44
C MET A 2 12.76 22.67 -38.30
N TRP A 3 11.75 22.44 -37.47
CA TRP A 3 11.76 22.38 -36.00
C TRP A 3 10.59 21.47 -35.53
N PHE A 4 10.80 20.38 -34.80
CA PHE A 4 10.80 20.23 -33.33
C PHE A 4 9.61 20.79 -32.52
N ARG A 5 8.81 19.84 -32.00
CA ARG A 5 8.14 19.75 -30.67
C ARG A 5 7.25 20.90 -30.17
N LYS A 6 6.04 20.56 -29.70
CA LYS A 6 5.73 20.54 -28.25
C LYS A 6 4.39 19.88 -27.91
N TYR A 7 4.50 18.78 -27.18
CA TYR A 7 3.59 18.19 -26.19
C TYR A 7 2.18 18.80 -26.03
N LEU A 8 1.17 18.00 -26.37
CA LEU A 8 -0.15 18.08 -25.78
C LEU A 8 -0.57 16.68 -25.32
N LEU A 9 0.16 16.14 -24.34
CA LEU A 9 -0.34 15.06 -23.48
C LEU A 9 -0.90 15.75 -22.23
N MET A 10 -2.11 16.30 -22.37
CA MET A 10 -2.91 16.73 -21.22
C MET A 10 -3.70 15.51 -20.74
N GLY A 11 -3.52 15.14 -19.46
CA GLY A 11 -4.57 14.45 -18.71
C GLY A 11 -4.39 12.95 -18.48
N GLU A 12 -3.16 12.43 -18.34
CA GLU A 12 -3.00 11.23 -17.51
C GLU A 12 -2.62 11.69 -16.10
N ASP A 13 -3.62 11.77 -15.23
CA ASP A 13 -3.51 11.93 -13.78
C ASP A 13 -2.83 10.68 -13.20
N ILE A 14 -1.51 10.58 -13.38
CA ILE A 14 -0.70 9.47 -12.88
C ILE A 14 -0.19 9.83 -11.48
N MET A 15 -1.08 10.01 -10.51
CA MET A 15 -0.72 9.77 -9.11
C MET A 15 -0.78 8.25 -8.84
N ARG A 16 0.08 7.50 -9.52
CA ARG A 16 0.18 6.06 -9.28
C ARG A 16 1.11 5.82 -8.10
N ASN A 17 0.53 5.40 -6.98
CA ASN A 17 1.19 4.82 -5.80
C ASN A 17 2.07 5.79 -5.00
N MET A 18 1.53 6.93 -4.56
CA MET A 18 2.23 7.77 -3.57
C MET A 18 2.14 7.13 -2.19
N ILE A 19 3.28 6.92 -1.52
CA ILE A 19 3.30 6.44 -0.12
C ILE A 19 2.91 7.62 0.78
N VAL A 20 1.79 7.49 1.49
CA VAL A 20 1.28 8.52 2.42
C VAL A 20 1.45 8.13 3.89
N GLY A 21 1.78 6.87 4.16
CA GLY A 21 2.07 6.37 5.49
C GLY A 21 3.07 5.22 5.43
N LYS A 22 3.99 5.19 6.39
CA LYS A 22 4.93 4.10 6.60
C LYS A 22 4.99 3.76 8.07
N GLU A 23 4.79 2.48 8.39
CA GLU A 23 5.08 1.92 9.70
C GLU A 23 5.96 0.69 9.56
N SER A 24 6.84 0.46 10.52
CA SER A 24 7.66 -0.75 10.59
C SER A 24 7.61 -1.36 11.98
N PHE A 25 7.67 -2.68 12.05
CA PHE A 25 7.62 -3.44 13.29
C PHE A 25 8.60 -4.62 13.22
N ILE A 26 9.35 -4.84 14.30
CA ILE A 26 10.29 -5.95 14.43
C ILE A 26 9.55 -7.11 15.10
N CYS A 27 9.47 -8.23 14.39
CA CYS A 27 8.92 -9.47 14.91
C CYS A 27 10.06 -10.29 15.52
N GLU A 28 10.06 -10.40 16.84
CA GLU A 28 11.05 -11.13 17.64
C GLU A 28 10.83 -12.66 17.64
N ASP A 29 10.35 -13.20 16.52
CA ASP A 29 10.35 -14.65 16.29
C ASP A 29 11.78 -15.18 16.13
N THR A 30 11.93 -16.49 16.04
CA THR A 30 13.21 -17.24 15.94
C THR A 30 14.19 -16.73 14.86
N ASN A 31 13.71 -15.98 13.87
CA ASN A 31 14.51 -15.46 12.74
C ASN A 31 14.60 -13.93 12.68
N CYS A 32 14.08 -13.18 13.66
CA CYS A 32 14.07 -11.70 13.70
C CYS A 32 13.81 -11.04 12.33
N TYR A 33 12.54 -10.93 11.94
CA TYR A 33 12.15 -10.26 10.70
C TYR A 33 11.44 -8.93 10.97
N THR A 34 11.57 -7.98 10.05
CA THR A 34 10.89 -6.69 10.10
C THR A 34 9.72 -6.71 9.12
N LEU A 35 8.53 -6.35 9.59
CA LEU A 35 7.38 -6.07 8.72
C LEU A 35 7.31 -4.56 8.49
N GLU A 36 7.33 -4.14 7.23
CA GLU A 36 7.09 -2.76 6.81
C GLU A 36 5.72 -2.65 6.14
N TYR A 37 4.90 -1.76 6.64
CA TYR A 37 3.56 -1.45 6.16
C TYR A 37 3.57 -0.09 5.49
N HIS A 38 3.14 -0.02 4.23
CA HIS A 38 3.03 1.21 3.46
C HIS A 38 1.57 1.46 3.07
N ILE A 39 1.08 2.66 3.35
CA ILE A 39 -0.21 3.14 2.87
C ILE A 39 0.05 3.85 1.54
N LEU A 40 -0.63 3.39 0.50
CA LEU A 40 -0.52 3.92 -0.86
C LEU A 40 -1.74 4.78 -1.18
N VAL A 41 -1.57 5.80 -1.99
CA VAL A 41 -2.66 6.48 -2.71
C VAL A 41 -2.48 6.16 -4.18
N THR A 42 -3.47 5.48 -4.77
CA THR A 42 -3.40 4.90 -6.11
C THR A 42 -4.14 5.71 -7.18
N GLY A 43 -4.83 6.77 -6.75
CA GLY A 43 -5.26 7.87 -7.60
C GLY A 43 -6.60 8.46 -7.17
N CYS A 44 -6.85 9.71 -7.56
CA CYS A 44 -8.22 10.19 -7.77
C CYS A 44 -8.62 9.78 -9.18
N LYS A 45 -9.39 8.70 -9.35
CA LYS A 45 -10.08 8.48 -10.65
C LYS A 45 -10.96 9.71 -10.88
N GLY A 46 -10.97 10.30 -12.08
CA GLY A 46 -11.64 11.59 -12.36
C GLY A 46 -13.03 11.75 -11.74
N ASP A 47 -13.40 12.99 -11.41
CA ASP A 47 -14.62 13.40 -10.66
C ASP A 47 -14.84 12.71 -9.29
N LEU A 48 -14.05 11.70 -8.89
CA LEU A 48 -14.10 11.15 -7.54
C LEU A 48 -13.40 12.12 -6.58
N VAL A 49 -14.23 12.76 -5.77
CA VAL A 49 -13.84 13.65 -4.67
C VAL A 49 -12.99 12.91 -3.61
N ASN A 50 -12.96 11.56 -3.64
CA ASN A 50 -12.29 10.75 -2.64
C ASN A 50 -11.07 10.01 -3.23
N PRO A 51 -9.89 10.11 -2.59
CA PRO A 51 -8.69 9.37 -2.98
C PRO A 51 -8.91 7.87 -2.82
N VAL A 52 -8.44 7.08 -3.80
CA VAL A 52 -8.35 5.62 -3.65
C VAL A 52 -7.05 5.29 -2.95
N TYR A 53 -7.15 4.53 -1.88
CA TYR A 53 -6.01 4.09 -1.12
C TYR A 53 -5.68 2.62 -1.42
N GLY A 54 -4.43 2.27 -1.20
CA GLY A 54 -3.91 0.92 -1.27
C GLY A 54 -2.97 0.65 -0.10
N PHE A 55 -2.46 -0.56 -0.06
CA PHE A 55 -1.67 -1.06 1.05
C PHE A 55 -0.60 -2.01 0.56
N GLU A 56 0.61 -1.88 1.07
CA GLU A 56 1.71 -2.78 0.79
C GLU A 56 2.36 -3.24 2.09
N VAL A 57 2.64 -4.54 2.18
CA VAL A 57 3.35 -5.14 3.32
C VAL A 57 4.59 -5.84 2.81
N LYS A 58 5.72 -5.54 3.43
CA LYS A 58 7.02 -6.12 3.11
C LYS A 58 7.59 -6.80 4.33
N LYS A 59 7.99 -8.06 4.17
CA LYS A 59 8.77 -8.79 5.16
C LYS A 59 10.23 -8.72 4.79
N LYS A 60 11.04 -8.24 5.72
CA LYS A 60 12.48 -8.04 5.55
C LYS A 60 13.26 -8.79 6.62
N MET A 61 14.44 -9.28 6.26
CA MET A 61 15.42 -9.81 7.21
C MET A 61 16.77 -9.17 6.89
N GLN A 62 17.36 -8.47 7.85
CA GLN A 62 18.64 -7.74 7.63
C GLN A 62 18.60 -6.83 6.38
N ASP A 63 17.52 -6.06 6.22
CA ASP A 63 17.25 -5.19 5.04
C ASP A 63 16.97 -5.90 3.71
N ILE A 64 17.06 -7.23 3.66
CA ILE A 64 16.70 -8.02 2.48
C ILE A 64 15.19 -8.25 2.46
N GLU A 65 14.49 -7.81 1.41
CA GLU A 65 13.08 -8.16 1.19
C GLU A 65 12.95 -9.66 0.90
N LEU A 66 12.21 -10.37 1.75
CA LEU A 66 11.92 -11.78 1.59
C LEU A 66 10.61 -11.99 0.83
N GLU A 67 9.57 -11.25 1.21
CA GLU A 67 8.22 -11.39 0.69
C GLU A 67 7.53 -10.02 0.71
N SER A 68 6.73 -9.73 -0.30
CA SER A 68 5.91 -8.53 -0.34
C SER A 68 4.54 -8.81 -0.95
N VAL A 69 3.52 -8.15 -0.38
CA VAL A 69 2.14 -8.20 -0.88
C VAL A 69 1.65 -6.78 -1.04
N LYS A 70 1.09 -6.47 -2.21
CA LYS A 70 0.57 -5.15 -2.56
C LYS A 70 -0.90 -5.27 -2.99
N ILE A 71 -1.73 -4.45 -2.37
CA ILE A 71 -3.15 -4.28 -2.69
C ILE A 71 -3.31 -2.85 -3.20
N GLU A 72 -3.68 -2.70 -4.46
CA GLU A 72 -3.69 -1.40 -5.13
C GLU A 72 -5.00 -0.61 -4.91
N GLU A 73 -6.12 -1.28 -4.66
CA GLU A 73 -7.41 -0.63 -4.49
C GLU A 73 -8.14 -1.21 -3.27
N TYR A 74 -8.09 -0.47 -2.15
CA TYR A 74 -8.92 -0.67 -0.97
C TYR A 74 -10.00 0.42 -0.93
N THR A 75 -11.26 0.00 -0.87
CA THR A 75 -12.43 0.87 -0.91
C THR A 75 -12.81 1.38 0.48
N GLY A 76 -11.85 1.92 1.23
CA GLY A 76 -12.08 2.50 2.55
C GLY A 76 -11.32 3.81 2.73
N ASP A 77 -11.72 4.58 3.73
CA ASP A 77 -11.12 5.88 4.05
C ASP A 77 -9.71 5.73 4.67
N GLU A 78 -8.96 6.83 4.73
CA GLU A 78 -7.60 6.86 5.30
C GLU A 78 -7.56 6.32 6.74
N ASP A 79 -8.55 6.70 7.56
CA ASP A 79 -8.68 6.26 8.95
C ASP A 79 -8.94 4.76 9.06
N GLU A 80 -9.72 4.19 8.15
CA GLU A 80 -9.98 2.75 8.12
C GLU A 80 -8.70 1.97 7.79
N ILE A 81 -7.92 2.46 6.82
CA ILE A 81 -6.67 1.82 6.45
C ILE A 81 -5.64 1.93 7.56
N LYS A 82 -5.52 3.10 8.22
CA LYS A 82 -4.64 3.25 9.40
C LYS A 82 -5.04 2.30 10.53
N ARG A 83 -6.34 2.14 10.79
CA ARG A 83 -6.84 1.15 11.76
C ARG A 83 -6.48 -0.26 11.34
N LEU A 84 -6.64 -0.60 10.07
CA LEU A 84 -6.28 -1.90 9.51
C LEU A 84 -4.79 -2.19 9.66
N VAL A 85 -3.92 -1.24 9.31
CA VAL A 85 -2.45 -1.34 9.54
C VAL A 85 -2.15 -1.59 11.02
N SER A 86 -2.80 -0.84 11.91
CA SER A 86 -2.63 -0.99 13.37
C SER A 86 -3.05 -2.38 13.86
N LEU A 87 -4.15 -2.92 13.34
CA LEU A 87 -4.63 -4.27 13.67
C LEU A 87 -3.68 -5.35 13.16
N LEU A 88 -3.20 -5.23 11.92
CA LEU A 88 -2.24 -6.18 11.33
C LEU A 88 -0.93 -6.21 12.12
N LYS A 89 -0.45 -5.05 12.57
CA LYS A 89 0.71 -4.91 13.45
C LYS A 89 0.51 -5.60 14.79
N ASN A 90 -0.63 -5.34 15.44
CA ASN A 90 -0.92 -5.93 16.76
C ASN A 90 -1.09 -7.46 16.72
N ASN A 91 -1.47 -8.01 15.58
CA ASN A 91 -1.66 -9.46 15.39
C ASN A 91 -0.48 -10.15 14.68
N ILE A 92 0.62 -9.43 14.39
CA ILE A 92 1.81 -9.97 13.72
C ILE A 92 1.43 -10.71 12.42
N VAL A 93 0.62 -10.07 11.58
CA VAL A 93 0.11 -10.71 10.37
C VAL A 93 1.19 -10.73 9.29
N THR A 94 1.55 -11.92 8.83
CA THR A 94 2.53 -12.11 7.75
C THR A 94 1.98 -11.67 6.39
N PRO A 95 2.82 -11.28 5.41
CA PRO A 95 2.34 -10.75 4.13
C PRO A 95 1.34 -11.66 3.40
N VAL A 96 1.51 -12.99 3.47
CA VAL A 96 0.58 -13.95 2.86
C VAL A 96 -0.80 -13.89 3.52
N SER A 97 -0.83 -13.86 4.86
CA SER A 97 -2.07 -13.78 5.64
C SER A 97 -2.76 -12.42 5.54
N VAL A 98 -2.04 -11.35 5.20
CA VAL A 98 -2.63 -10.01 4.99
C VAL A 98 -3.70 -10.04 3.91
N PHE A 99 -3.46 -10.75 2.81
CA PHE A 99 -4.42 -10.85 1.72
C PHE A 99 -5.71 -11.53 2.18
N GLU A 100 -5.59 -12.64 2.94
CA GLU A 100 -6.73 -13.37 3.49
C GLU A 100 -7.53 -12.52 4.48
N VAL A 101 -6.86 -11.83 5.42
CA VAL A 101 -7.50 -10.95 6.40
C VAL A 101 -8.27 -9.82 5.71
N ILE A 102 -7.70 -9.22 4.67
CA ILE A 102 -8.38 -8.15 3.93
C ILE A 102 -9.56 -8.69 3.12
N GLN A 103 -9.44 -9.88 2.52
CA GLN A 103 -10.57 -10.51 1.84
C GLN A 103 -11.73 -10.84 2.79
N ASP A 104 -11.42 -11.33 3.99
CA ASP A 104 -12.42 -11.63 5.03
C ASP A 104 -13.15 -10.35 5.46
N LEU A 105 -12.41 -9.26 5.73
CA LEU A 105 -12.97 -7.96 6.08
C LEU A 105 -13.85 -7.35 4.99
N ARG A 106 -13.60 -7.64 3.71
CA ARG A 106 -14.45 -7.16 2.59
C ARG A 106 -15.71 -8.00 2.38
N SER A 107 -15.75 -9.20 2.94
CA SER A 107 -16.86 -10.15 2.76
C SER A 107 -17.90 -10.07 3.88
N ALA A 108 -17.62 -9.31 4.95
CA ALA A 108 -18.49 -9.05 6.09
C ALA A 108 -19.36 -7.79 5.87
#